data_AF-A0A6M1YMF9-F1
#
_entry.id   AF-A0A6M1YMF9-F1
#
_cell.length_a   1.000
_cell.length_b   1.000
_cell.length_c   1.000
_cell.angle_alpha   90.00
_cell.angle_beta   90.00
_cell.angle_gamma   90.00
#
_symmetry.space_group_name_H-M   'P 1'
#
loop_
_entity.id
_entity.type
_entity.pdbx_description
1 polymer ?
#
loop_
_entity_poly.entity_id
_entity_poly.type
_entity_poly.pdbx_seq_one_letter_code
_entity_poly.pdbx_strand_id
1 'polypeptide(L)'
;MDKRYLFDREKKRKIVEKVYFKTALEFLYSNNVFSKFFLFFFTKFSFLSKFYGFINSKKTSKFKIKPFIKHFDIDEREFAKNMKDFKSFNDFFIRKLKKDARKIDLDENTLTFPSDGRFLAFSKVSDIDNFSIKNHKFNLNEFLQDEQLTKKYSDGAMLLCRLAPDDYHRFHFPIDCIPTEAKLINGYLYSVNPIALRKNIKILSENKRMITTLKTKKFSDVLY
;
A
#
# COMPACT_ATOMS: atom_id res chain seq x y z
N MET A 1 7.39 -10.76 -21.29
CA MET A 1 7.11 -10.12 -19.98
C MET A 1 6.15 -8.97 -20.20
N ASP A 2 4.93 -9.11 -19.73
CA ASP A 2 3.86 -8.13 -19.95
C ASP A 2 4.15 -6.82 -19.19
N LYS A 3 4.42 -5.73 -19.93
CA LYS A 3 4.79 -4.42 -19.36
C LYS A 3 3.59 -3.87 -18.58
N ARG A 4 3.81 -3.48 -17.32
CA ARG A 4 2.76 -2.92 -16.45
C ARG A 4 2.62 -1.44 -16.73
N TYR A 5 1.50 -1.05 -17.34
CA TYR A 5 1.17 0.34 -17.55
C TYR A 5 0.28 0.85 -16.42
N LEU A 6 0.71 1.94 -15.77
CA LEU A 6 -0.11 2.77 -14.91
C LEU A 6 -0.55 3.99 -15.72
N PHE A 7 -1.76 4.48 -15.50
CA PHE A 7 -2.18 5.76 -16.05
C PHE A 7 -1.83 6.87 -15.05
N ASP A 8 -0.86 7.71 -15.42
CA ASP A 8 -0.50 8.91 -14.68
C ASP A 8 -1.57 9.98 -14.96
N ARG A 9 -2.37 10.30 -13.93
CA ARG A 9 -3.50 11.25 -14.06
C ARG A 9 -3.04 12.68 -14.30
N GLU A 10 -1.92 13.08 -13.71
CA GLU A 10 -1.39 14.44 -13.83
C GLU A 10 -0.77 14.66 -15.22
N LYS A 11 0.04 13.70 -15.66
CA LYS A 11 0.72 13.75 -16.98
C LYS A 11 -0.15 13.21 -18.12
N LYS A 12 -1.35 12.71 -17.80
CA LYS A 12 -2.33 12.11 -18.74
C LYS A 12 -1.71 11.08 -19.70
N ARG A 13 -0.83 10.22 -19.19
CA ARG A 13 -0.09 9.24 -20.02
C ARG A 13 0.11 7.90 -19.33
N LYS A 14 0.33 6.85 -20.13
CA LYS A 14 0.74 5.54 -19.61
C LYS A 14 2.23 5.56 -19.22
N ILE A 15 2.55 5.11 -18.03
CA ILE A 15 3.93 4.94 -17.54
C ILE A 15 4.17 3.50 -17.13
N VAL A 16 5.42 3.04 -17.24
CA VAL A 16 5.82 1.73 -16.72
C VAL A 16 6.27 1.88 -15.27
N GLU A 17 5.66 1.11 -14.39
CA GLU A 17 6.05 1.11 -12.98
C GLU A 17 7.44 0.48 -12.78
N LYS A 18 8.34 1.21 -12.12
CA LYS A 18 9.62 0.67 -11.66
C LYS A 18 9.38 -0.28 -10.48
N VAL A 19 9.96 -1.46 -10.54
CA VAL A 19 9.76 -2.50 -9.52
C VAL A 19 11.03 -2.67 -8.72
N TYR A 20 10.98 -2.28 -7.44
CA TYR A 20 12.07 -2.53 -6.52
C TYR A 20 12.27 -4.04 -6.33
N PHE A 21 13.52 -4.49 -6.33
CA PHE A 21 13.88 -5.92 -6.19
C PHE A 21 13.13 -6.86 -7.15
N LYS A 22 12.89 -6.42 -8.40
CA LYS A 22 12.13 -7.18 -9.41
C LYS A 22 12.55 -8.66 -9.51
N THR A 23 13.85 -8.93 -9.71
CA THR A 23 14.36 -10.30 -9.89
C THR A 23 14.09 -11.18 -8.66
N ALA A 24 14.26 -10.64 -7.45
CA ALA A 24 13.99 -11.37 -6.23
C ALA A 24 12.48 -11.64 -6.05
N LEU A 25 11.62 -10.69 -6.40
CA LEU A 25 10.16 -10.89 -6.39
C LEU A 25 9.73 -11.94 -7.43
N GLU A 26 10.28 -11.89 -8.64
CA GLU A 26 9.99 -12.88 -9.68
C GLU A 26 10.43 -14.29 -9.25
N PHE A 27 11.59 -14.40 -8.59
CA PHE A 27 12.03 -15.64 -7.97
C PHE A 27 11.08 -16.10 -6.85
N LEU A 28 10.86 -15.28 -5.81
CA LEU A 28 10.06 -15.65 -4.63
C LEU A 28 8.64 -16.08 -5.00
N TYR A 29 8.05 -15.41 -5.98
CA TYR A 29 6.70 -15.73 -6.43
C TYR A 29 6.69 -16.76 -7.55
N SER A 30 7.80 -17.32 -8.01
CA SER A 30 7.83 -18.36 -9.06
C SER A 30 7.14 -19.66 -8.61
N ASN A 31 6.85 -20.57 -9.56
CA ASN A 31 6.10 -21.81 -9.25
C ASN A 31 6.98 -22.95 -8.72
N ASN A 32 8.28 -22.74 -8.52
CA ASN A 32 9.19 -23.79 -8.06
C ASN A 32 9.08 -24.02 -6.53
N VAL A 33 9.49 -25.22 -6.07
CA VAL A 33 9.34 -25.65 -4.67
C VAL A 33 10.19 -24.80 -3.72
N PHE A 34 11.42 -24.45 -4.10
CA PHE A 34 12.31 -23.61 -3.30
C PHE A 34 11.72 -22.22 -3.06
N SER A 35 11.17 -21.59 -4.09
CA SER A 35 10.51 -20.30 -4.02
C SER A 35 9.30 -20.33 -3.09
N LYS A 36 8.48 -21.38 -3.15
CA LYS A 36 7.37 -21.56 -2.19
C LYS A 36 7.87 -21.69 -0.75
N PHE A 37 8.93 -22.45 -0.52
CA PHE A 37 9.55 -22.60 0.80
C PHE A 37 10.07 -21.26 1.34
N PHE A 38 10.89 -20.55 0.56
CA PHE A 38 11.43 -19.24 0.95
C PHE A 38 10.33 -18.20 1.13
N LEU A 39 9.35 -18.18 0.23
CA LEU A 39 8.20 -17.29 0.33
C LEU A 39 7.46 -17.52 1.65
N PHE A 40 7.11 -18.76 1.97
CA PHE A 40 6.46 -19.10 3.23
C PHE A 40 7.30 -18.64 4.43
N PHE A 41 8.60 -18.92 4.42
CA PHE A 41 9.50 -18.52 5.51
C PHE A 41 9.53 -16.99 5.70
N PHE A 42 9.75 -16.23 4.62
CA PHE A 42 9.83 -14.76 4.69
C PHE A 42 8.51 -14.08 5.05
N THR A 43 7.37 -14.68 4.72
CA THR A 43 6.05 -14.05 4.94
C THR A 43 5.35 -14.52 6.20
N LYS A 44 5.62 -15.73 6.69
CA LYS A 44 5.05 -16.26 7.94
C LYS A 44 5.71 -15.64 9.17
N PHE A 45 7.04 -15.50 9.13
CA PHE A 45 7.82 -15.15 10.32
C PHE A 45 8.04 -13.65 10.43
N SER A 46 7.20 -12.98 11.21
CA SER A 46 7.26 -11.52 11.41
C SER A 46 8.60 -11.00 11.93
N PHE A 47 9.41 -11.84 12.61
CA PHE A 47 10.72 -11.43 13.11
C PHE A 47 11.71 -11.09 11.99
N LEU A 48 11.61 -11.72 10.82
CA LEU A 48 12.47 -11.42 9.66
C LEU A 48 12.21 -10.00 9.15
N SER A 49 10.94 -9.63 9.05
CA SER A 49 10.53 -8.27 8.71
C SER A 49 10.97 -7.26 9.76
N LYS A 50 10.80 -7.58 11.06
CA LYS A 50 11.29 -6.73 12.16
C LYS A 50 12.82 -6.56 12.13
N PHE A 51 13.57 -7.62 11.85
CA PHE A 51 15.03 -7.59 11.75
C PHE A 51 15.50 -6.74 10.56
N TYR A 52 14.88 -6.92 9.39
CA TYR A 52 15.14 -6.06 8.23
C TYR A 52 14.82 -4.58 8.53
N GLY A 53 13.70 -4.32 9.23
CA GLY A 53 13.34 -3.00 9.74
C GLY A 53 14.43 -2.44 10.67
N PHE A 54 14.91 -3.24 11.62
CA PHE A 54 15.99 -2.84 12.53
C PHE A 54 17.27 -2.45 11.80
N ILE A 55 17.71 -3.24 10.80
CA ILE A 55 18.87 -2.91 9.96
C ILE A 55 18.66 -1.57 9.25
N ASN A 56 17.48 -1.34 8.67
CA ASN A 56 17.17 -0.07 7.98
C ASN A 56 16.94 1.12 8.91
N SER A 57 16.83 0.90 10.22
CA SER A 57 16.82 1.95 11.24
C SER A 57 18.23 2.37 11.68
N LYS A 58 19.29 1.63 11.33
CA LYS A 58 20.68 1.99 11.67
C LYS A 58 21.22 3.10 10.78
N LYS A 59 22.13 3.92 11.31
CA LYS A 59 22.80 5.01 10.57
C LYS A 59 23.53 4.52 9.31
N THR A 60 24.10 3.32 9.35
CA THR A 60 24.77 2.72 8.19
C THR A 60 23.83 2.61 7.00
N SER A 61 22.54 2.33 7.19
CA SER A 61 21.57 2.21 6.09
C SER A 61 21.38 3.49 5.25
N LYS A 62 21.87 4.67 5.69
CA LYS A 62 21.83 5.91 4.91
C LYS A 62 22.43 5.77 3.51
N PHE A 63 23.41 4.87 3.32
CA PHE A 63 24.01 4.64 1.99
C PHE A 63 22.98 4.27 0.92
N LYS A 64 21.83 3.71 1.32
CA LYS A 64 20.74 3.31 0.42
C LYS A 64 19.93 4.47 -0.13
N ILE A 65 19.92 5.64 0.53
CA ILE A 65 19.00 6.73 0.22
C ILE A 65 19.27 7.32 -1.18
N LYS A 66 20.51 7.75 -1.46
CA LYS A 66 20.86 8.37 -2.75
C LYS A 66 20.61 7.42 -3.94
N PRO A 67 21.05 6.15 -3.92
CA PRO A 67 20.71 5.19 -4.97
C PRO A 67 19.21 5.00 -5.14
N PHE A 68 18.45 4.99 -4.05
CA PHE A 68 17.00 4.82 -4.09
C PHE A 68 16.30 5.99 -4.77
N ILE A 69 16.64 7.24 -4.39
CA ILE A 69 16.10 8.45 -5.02
C ILE A 69 16.41 8.46 -6.52
N LYS A 70 17.65 8.17 -6.91
CA LYS A 70 18.05 8.11 -8.32
C LYS A 70 17.32 7.00 -9.07
N HIS A 71 17.13 5.83 -8.45
CA HIS A 71 16.43 4.72 -9.10
C HIS A 71 14.97 5.07 -9.38
N PHE A 72 14.31 5.75 -8.45
CA PHE A 72 12.88 6.06 -8.52
C PHE A 72 12.53 7.46 -9.03
N ASP A 73 13.52 8.32 -9.31
CA ASP A 73 13.34 9.73 -9.69
C ASP A 73 12.48 10.50 -8.66
N ILE A 74 12.77 10.29 -7.36
CA ILE A 74 12.01 10.95 -6.28
C ILE A 74 12.40 12.42 -6.20
N ASP A 75 11.40 13.31 -6.17
CA ASP A 75 11.63 14.75 -6.08
C ASP A 75 12.05 15.18 -4.66
N GLU A 76 13.34 15.47 -4.51
CA GLU A 76 13.92 15.94 -3.24
C GLU A 76 13.37 17.30 -2.80
N ARG A 77 12.84 18.11 -3.74
CA ARG A 77 12.32 19.46 -3.44
C ARG A 77 11.06 19.40 -2.59
N GLU A 78 10.35 18.27 -2.56
CA GLU A 78 9.16 18.08 -1.75
C GLU A 78 9.48 17.79 -0.28
N PHE A 79 10.73 17.45 0.06
CA PHE A 79 11.05 16.99 1.41
C PHE A 79 11.03 18.14 2.42
N ALA A 80 10.47 17.88 3.60
CA ALA A 80 10.44 18.85 4.70
C ALA A 80 11.82 19.09 5.35
N LYS A 81 12.80 18.23 5.09
CA LYS A 81 14.17 18.33 5.62
C LYS A 81 15.20 17.99 4.55
N ASN A 82 16.43 18.44 4.75
CA ASN A 82 17.49 18.18 3.79
C ASN A 82 17.94 16.72 3.83
N MET A 83 18.53 16.28 2.72
CA MET A 83 19.05 14.93 2.56
C MET A 83 20.06 14.50 3.63
N LYS A 84 20.91 15.42 4.09
CA LYS A 84 21.92 15.17 5.13
C LYS A 84 21.30 14.88 6.52
N ASP A 85 20.07 15.35 6.74
CA ASP A 85 19.38 15.30 8.03
C ASP A 85 18.62 13.97 8.25
N PHE A 86 18.49 13.13 7.22
CA PHE A 86 17.96 11.77 7.39
C PHE A 86 18.94 10.92 8.21
N LYS A 87 18.47 10.28 9.28
CA LYS A 87 19.27 9.48 10.22
C LYS A 87 19.50 8.04 9.75
N SER A 88 18.63 7.49 8.91
CA SER A 88 18.66 6.12 8.41
C SER A 88 17.79 5.99 7.15
N PHE A 89 17.80 4.83 6.49
CA PHE A 89 16.91 4.57 5.36
C PHE A 89 15.44 4.59 5.78
N ASN A 90 15.08 4.04 6.95
CA ASN A 90 13.70 4.09 7.43
C ASN A 90 13.24 5.52 7.71
N ASP A 91 14.10 6.38 8.29
CA ASP A 91 13.78 7.80 8.50
C ASP A 91 13.52 8.53 7.17
N PHE A 92 14.19 8.13 6.09
CA PHE A 92 13.89 8.58 4.73
C PHE A 92 12.61 7.95 4.15
N PHE A 93 12.38 6.67 4.37
CA PHE A 93 11.22 5.95 3.84
C PHE A 93 9.91 6.55 4.35
N ILE A 94 9.89 6.96 5.63
CA ILE A 94 8.77 7.70 6.25
C ILE A 94 8.99 9.22 6.28
N ARG A 95 9.77 9.79 5.34
CA ARG A 95 10.03 11.24 5.22
C ARG A 95 8.76 12.06 5.33
N LYS A 96 8.83 13.26 5.91
CA LYS A 96 7.75 14.26 5.83
C LYS A 96 7.91 15.07 4.54
N LEU A 97 6.80 15.45 3.93
CA LEU A 97 6.77 16.42 2.83
C LEU A 97 6.54 17.85 3.37
N LYS A 98 6.89 18.85 2.57
CA LYS A 98 6.55 20.26 2.84
C LYS A 98 5.02 20.43 2.86
N LYS A 99 4.54 21.45 3.59
CA LYS A 99 3.10 21.69 3.79
C LYS A 99 2.34 21.97 2.49
N ASP A 100 3.02 22.55 1.51
CA ASP A 100 2.51 22.94 0.20
C ASP A 100 2.71 21.87 -0.89
N ALA A 101 3.40 20.76 -0.58
CA ALA A 101 3.68 19.70 -1.55
C ALA A 101 2.41 18.97 -2.03
N ARG A 102 1.35 18.96 -1.21
CA ARG A 102 0.05 18.38 -1.55
C ARG A 102 -1.04 19.38 -1.14
N LYS A 103 -1.72 19.96 -2.11
CA LYS A 103 -2.90 20.80 -1.85
C LYS A 103 -4.07 19.90 -1.51
N ILE A 104 -4.71 20.17 -0.38
CA ILE A 104 -5.89 19.44 0.09
C ILE A 104 -7.12 20.23 -0.37
N ASP A 105 -8.09 19.53 -0.95
CA ASP A 105 -9.40 20.11 -1.24
C ASP A 105 -10.14 20.30 0.08
N LEU A 106 -10.65 21.53 0.31
CA LEU A 106 -11.33 21.92 1.54
C LEU A 106 -12.85 21.87 1.39
N ASP A 107 -13.38 21.47 0.23
CA ASP A 107 -14.81 21.24 0.08
C ASP A 107 -15.26 20.06 0.95
N GLU A 108 -16.07 20.37 1.96
CA GLU A 108 -16.66 19.40 2.88
C GLU A 108 -17.54 18.33 2.20
N ASN A 109 -17.94 18.50 0.93
CA ASN A 109 -18.69 17.52 0.16
C ASN A 109 -17.79 16.52 -0.58
N THR A 110 -16.47 16.64 -0.43
CA THR A 110 -15.50 15.79 -1.13
C THR A 110 -14.75 14.89 -0.15
N LEU A 111 -14.24 13.78 -0.68
CA LEU A 111 -13.26 12.94 0.01
C LEU A 111 -11.91 13.13 -0.67
N THR A 112 -10.88 13.30 0.14
CA THR A 112 -9.50 13.39 -0.37
C THR A 112 -8.84 12.02 -0.42
N PHE A 113 -7.82 11.88 -1.27
CA PHE A 113 -7.02 10.66 -1.28
C PHE A 113 -6.16 10.57 -0.01
N PRO A 114 -6.18 9.43 0.71
CA PRO A 114 -5.50 9.33 2.00
C PRO A 114 -3.98 9.17 1.90
N SER A 115 -3.43 8.94 0.70
CA SER A 115 -2.00 8.69 0.47
C SER A 115 -1.62 8.94 -0.98
N ASP A 116 -0.32 9.05 -1.25
CA ASP A 116 0.19 8.94 -2.62
C ASP A 116 0.23 7.46 -3.02
N GLY A 117 -0.19 7.11 -4.24
CA GLY A 117 -0.14 5.72 -4.66
C GLY A 117 -0.88 5.41 -5.96
N ARG A 118 -1.07 4.10 -6.18
CA ARG A 118 -1.79 3.56 -7.33
C ARG A 118 -3.19 3.16 -6.88
N PHE A 119 -4.20 3.78 -7.48
CA PHE A 119 -5.59 3.64 -7.06
C PHE A 119 -6.40 2.76 -8.00
N LEU A 120 -7.26 1.94 -7.41
CA LEU A 120 -8.40 1.30 -8.06
C LEU A 120 -9.65 1.71 -7.31
N ALA A 121 -10.65 2.22 -8.03
CA ALA A 121 -11.91 2.67 -7.46
C ALA A 121 -13.05 1.82 -8.00
N PHE A 122 -13.96 1.44 -7.10
CA PHE A 122 -15.14 0.63 -7.40
C PHE A 122 -16.36 1.35 -6.84
N SER A 123 -17.40 1.48 -7.66
CA SER A 123 -18.70 2.04 -7.26
C SER A 123 -19.37 1.21 -6.18
N LYS A 124 -19.25 -0.11 -6.28
CA LYS A 124 -19.73 -1.07 -5.28
C LYS A 124 -18.66 -2.12 -5.02
N VAL A 125 -18.54 -2.59 -3.78
CA VAL A 125 -17.61 -3.70 -3.46
C VAL A 125 -17.95 -4.94 -4.28
N SER A 126 -19.23 -5.22 -4.54
CA SER A 126 -19.65 -6.33 -5.39
C SER A 126 -19.08 -6.28 -6.82
N ASP A 127 -18.71 -5.09 -7.34
CA ASP A 127 -18.09 -4.94 -8.65
C ASP A 127 -16.66 -5.54 -8.69
N ILE A 128 -16.02 -5.78 -7.53
CA ILE A 128 -14.68 -6.38 -7.46
C ILE A 128 -14.67 -7.84 -7.91
N ASP A 129 -15.82 -8.52 -7.97
CA ASP A 129 -15.90 -9.89 -8.52
C ASP A 129 -15.45 -9.94 -9.98
N ASN A 130 -15.52 -8.81 -10.69
CA ASN A 130 -14.98 -8.64 -12.04
C ASN A 130 -13.46 -8.39 -12.04
N PHE A 131 -12.87 -7.97 -10.91
CA PHE A 131 -11.43 -7.90 -10.68
C PHE A 131 -10.87 -9.28 -10.35
N SER A 132 -11.15 -10.26 -11.21
CA SER A 132 -10.57 -11.60 -11.09
C SER A 132 -9.19 -11.60 -11.72
N ILE A 133 -8.19 -12.13 -11.00
CA ILE A 133 -6.92 -12.48 -11.62
C ILE A 133 -6.77 -13.99 -11.58
N LYS A 134 -6.82 -14.63 -12.76
CA LYS A 134 -6.64 -16.08 -12.93
C LYS A 134 -7.55 -16.91 -12.02
N ASN A 135 -8.86 -16.65 -12.06
CA ASN A 135 -9.91 -17.38 -11.31
C ASN A 135 -9.93 -17.17 -9.80
N HIS A 136 -9.08 -16.30 -9.23
CA HIS A 136 -9.21 -15.87 -7.84
C HIS A 136 -10.00 -14.57 -7.75
N LYS A 137 -11.07 -14.58 -6.96
CA LYS A 137 -11.90 -13.42 -6.65
C LYS A 137 -11.56 -12.87 -5.26
N PHE A 138 -11.68 -11.55 -5.11
CA PHE A 138 -11.64 -10.94 -3.80
C PHE A 138 -12.95 -11.25 -3.06
N ASN A 139 -12.86 -11.57 -1.77
CA ASN A 139 -14.02 -11.83 -0.93
C ASN A 139 -13.99 -10.88 0.26
N LEU A 140 -15.02 -10.04 0.39
CA LEU A 140 -15.11 -9.03 1.44
C LEU A 140 -15.15 -9.67 2.84
N ASN A 141 -15.84 -10.80 3.01
CA ASN A 141 -15.89 -11.50 4.29
C ASN A 141 -14.53 -12.07 4.69
N GLU A 142 -13.79 -12.70 3.76
CA GLU A 142 -12.41 -13.14 4.00
C GLU A 142 -11.49 -11.94 4.36
N PHE A 143 -11.74 -10.78 3.75
CA PHE A 143 -10.97 -9.55 3.98
C PHE A 143 -11.31 -8.85 5.31
N LEU A 144 -12.56 -8.88 5.76
CA LEU A 144 -12.97 -8.20 7.00
C LEU A 144 -12.93 -9.11 8.23
N GLN A 145 -13.09 -10.43 8.04
CA GLN A 145 -13.23 -11.41 9.13
C GLN A 145 -14.31 -10.98 10.15
N ASP A 146 -15.39 -10.42 9.64
CA ASP A 146 -16.48 -9.82 10.41
C ASP A 146 -17.74 -9.75 9.54
N GLU A 147 -18.73 -10.59 9.87
CA GLU A 147 -19.96 -10.71 9.08
C GLU A 147 -20.82 -9.44 9.14
N GLN A 148 -20.83 -8.74 10.29
CA GLN A 148 -21.63 -7.53 10.46
C GLN A 148 -21.06 -6.38 9.62
N LEU A 149 -19.73 -6.20 9.64
CA LEU A 149 -19.08 -5.21 8.77
C LEU A 149 -19.25 -5.59 7.30
N THR A 150 -19.12 -6.88 6.95
CA THR A 150 -19.34 -7.35 5.59
C THR A 150 -20.72 -6.98 5.06
N LYS A 151 -21.77 -7.24 5.84
CA LYS A 151 -23.14 -6.87 5.48
C LYS A 151 -23.34 -5.35 5.40
N LYS A 152 -22.68 -4.58 6.27
CA LYS A 152 -22.77 -3.11 6.26
C LYS A 152 -22.12 -2.49 5.02
N TYR A 153 -21.01 -3.05 4.53
CA TYR A 153 -20.21 -2.45 3.46
C TYR A 153 -20.34 -3.16 2.09
N SER A 154 -21.17 -4.20 1.96
CA SER A 154 -21.30 -5.00 0.73
C SER A 154 -21.69 -4.19 -0.50
N ASP A 155 -22.53 -3.16 -0.32
CA ASP A 155 -22.98 -2.26 -1.39
C ASP A 155 -22.27 -0.90 -1.38
N GLY A 156 -21.24 -0.74 -0.55
CA GLY A 156 -20.48 0.51 -0.44
C GLY A 156 -19.48 0.70 -1.59
N ALA A 157 -19.11 1.96 -1.83
CA ALA A 157 -17.97 2.26 -2.70
C ALA A 157 -16.65 1.85 -2.03
N MET A 158 -15.66 1.46 -2.84
CA MET A 158 -14.37 1.02 -2.35
C MET A 158 -13.22 1.64 -3.13
N LEU A 159 -12.21 2.08 -2.41
CA LEU A 159 -10.97 2.60 -2.95
C LEU A 159 -9.80 1.74 -2.46
N LEU A 160 -9.13 1.06 -3.38
CA LEU A 160 -7.90 0.32 -3.08
C LEU A 160 -6.70 1.18 -3.47
N CYS A 161 -5.89 1.55 -2.47
CA CYS A 161 -4.62 2.24 -2.67
C CYS A 161 -3.45 1.29 -2.46
N ARG A 162 -2.55 1.22 -3.44
CA ARG A 162 -1.26 0.55 -3.31
C ARG A 162 -0.13 1.56 -3.37
N LEU A 163 0.61 1.68 -2.27
CA LEU A 163 1.84 2.43 -2.21
C LEU A 163 2.99 1.58 -2.78
N ALA A 164 3.64 2.08 -3.82
CA ALA A 164 4.91 1.57 -4.31
C ALA A 164 6.06 2.15 -3.47
N PRO A 165 7.25 1.51 -3.46
CA PRO A 165 8.36 1.93 -2.58
C PRO A 165 8.81 3.41 -2.73
N ASP A 166 8.58 4.01 -3.90
CA ASP A 166 8.86 5.40 -4.21
C ASP A 166 7.90 6.42 -3.59
N ASP A 167 6.70 5.96 -3.21
CA ASP A 167 5.65 6.83 -2.71
C ASP A 167 5.97 7.45 -1.34
N TYR A 168 5.15 8.42 -0.97
CA TYR A 168 5.13 8.95 0.39
C TYR A 168 4.40 7.98 1.32
N HIS A 169 5.16 7.32 2.20
CA HIS A 169 4.65 6.27 3.10
C HIS A 169 4.08 6.81 4.42
N ARG A 170 3.18 7.79 4.31
CA ARG A 170 2.31 8.20 5.41
C ARG A 170 0.88 8.30 4.91
N PHE A 171 -0.03 7.85 5.75
CA PHE A 171 -1.45 7.94 5.54
C PHE A 171 -2.01 9.19 6.22
N HIS A 172 -3.03 9.77 5.62
CA HIS A 172 -3.80 10.91 6.12
C HIS A 172 -5.27 10.54 6.13
N PHE A 173 -6.06 11.22 6.96
CA PHE A 173 -7.49 11.02 6.97
C PHE A 173 -8.09 11.64 5.70
N PRO A 174 -8.95 10.91 4.97
CA PRO A 174 -9.56 11.41 3.74
C PRO A 174 -10.64 12.49 4.00
N ILE A 175 -11.09 12.60 5.26
CA ILE A 175 -12.15 13.49 5.72
C ILE A 175 -12.01 13.78 7.22
N ASP A 176 -12.60 14.88 7.68
CA ASP A 176 -12.83 15.15 9.09
C ASP A 176 -13.63 14.02 9.75
N CYS A 177 -12.99 13.37 10.72
CA CYS A 177 -13.52 12.17 11.35
C CYS A 177 -12.96 11.95 12.76
N ILE A 178 -13.59 11.03 13.48
CA ILE A 178 -13.11 10.48 14.75
C ILE A 178 -12.80 9.00 14.50
N PRO A 179 -11.52 8.59 14.47
CA PRO A 179 -11.16 7.19 14.28
C PRO A 179 -11.51 6.36 15.52
N THR A 180 -12.09 5.18 15.32
CA THR A 180 -12.23 4.18 16.37
C THR A 180 -10.90 3.48 16.63
N GLU A 181 -10.86 2.65 17.67
CA GLU A 181 -9.74 1.74 17.91
C GLU A 181 -9.41 0.92 16.65
N ALA A 182 -8.12 0.76 16.37
CA ALA A 182 -7.63 -0.01 15.24
C ALA A 182 -7.57 -1.49 15.63
N LYS A 183 -8.36 -2.32 14.93
CA LYS A 183 -8.39 -3.77 15.11
C LYS A 183 -7.31 -4.42 14.24
N LEU A 184 -6.42 -5.20 14.86
CA LEU A 184 -5.45 -6.00 14.13
C LEU A 184 -6.11 -7.27 13.58
N ILE A 185 -5.99 -7.50 12.28
CA ILE A 185 -6.18 -8.80 11.66
C ILE A 185 -4.79 -9.36 11.35
N ASN A 186 -4.40 -10.38 12.09
CA ASN A 186 -3.08 -10.99 11.91
C ASN A 186 -3.05 -11.88 10.68
N GLY A 187 -1.87 -12.03 10.08
CA GLY A 187 -1.73 -12.75 8.82
C GLY A 187 -0.30 -12.81 8.34
N TYR A 188 -0.15 -13.11 7.05
CA TYR A 188 1.14 -13.16 6.38
C TYR A 188 1.66 -11.76 6.01
N LEU A 189 2.90 -11.70 5.53
CA LEU A 189 3.54 -10.49 5.03
C LEU A 189 3.89 -10.62 3.54
N TYR A 190 2.97 -11.17 2.74
CA TYR A 190 3.14 -11.25 1.29
C TYR A 190 3.29 -9.85 0.67
N SER A 191 4.00 -9.79 -0.45
CA SER A 191 4.15 -8.56 -1.21
C SER A 191 2.83 -8.23 -1.90
N VAL A 192 2.39 -6.99 -1.80
CA VAL A 192 1.28 -6.46 -2.59
C VAL A 192 1.73 -5.95 -3.96
N ASN A 193 2.97 -6.24 -4.38
CA ASN A 193 3.43 -5.89 -5.72
C ASN A 193 2.56 -6.61 -6.78
N PRO A 194 2.29 -6.00 -7.95
CA PRO A 194 1.48 -6.65 -8.99
C PRO A 194 2.02 -8.01 -9.47
N ILE A 195 3.32 -8.32 -9.32
CA ILE A 195 3.85 -9.67 -9.59
C ILE A 195 3.15 -10.72 -8.72
N ALA A 196 2.98 -10.41 -7.43
CA ALA A 196 2.39 -11.29 -6.44
C ALA A 196 0.86 -11.31 -6.55
N LEU A 197 0.21 -10.13 -6.61
CA LEU A 197 -1.25 -10.03 -6.72
C LEU A 197 -1.79 -10.73 -7.97
N ARG A 198 -1.04 -10.73 -9.09
CA ARG A 198 -1.44 -11.46 -10.30
C ARG A 198 -1.40 -12.98 -10.19
N LYS A 199 -0.79 -13.50 -9.13
CA LYS A 199 -0.78 -14.94 -8.85
C LYS A 199 -1.89 -15.31 -7.88
N ASN A 200 -2.10 -14.48 -6.87
CA ASN A 200 -3.14 -14.71 -5.87
C ASN A 200 -3.65 -13.37 -5.33
N ILE A 201 -4.89 -13.01 -5.66
CA ILE A 201 -5.53 -11.79 -5.12
C ILE A 201 -5.86 -11.94 -3.62
N LYS A 202 -5.97 -13.17 -3.10
CA LYS A 202 -6.22 -13.44 -1.68
C LYS A 202 -5.11 -12.93 -0.77
N ILE A 203 -3.94 -12.58 -1.31
CA ILE A 203 -2.89 -11.85 -0.59
C ILE A 203 -3.45 -10.64 0.17
N LEU A 204 -4.44 -9.94 -0.39
CA LEU A 204 -5.09 -8.81 0.27
C LEU A 204 -5.81 -9.22 1.57
N SER A 205 -6.44 -10.40 1.58
CA SER A 205 -7.20 -10.95 2.72
C SER A 205 -6.35 -11.80 3.67
N GLU A 206 -5.24 -12.35 3.20
CA GLU A 206 -4.31 -13.19 3.98
C GLU A 206 -3.26 -12.36 4.73
N ASN A 207 -2.96 -11.16 4.24
CA ASN A 207 -1.94 -10.32 4.84
C ASN A 207 -2.37 -9.71 6.17
N LYS A 208 -1.40 -9.55 7.06
CA LYS A 208 -1.54 -8.77 8.28
C LYS A 208 -1.97 -7.34 7.94
N ARG A 209 -3.05 -6.87 8.56
CA ARG A 209 -3.64 -5.55 8.33
C ARG A 209 -4.30 -5.00 9.59
N MET A 210 -4.50 -3.70 9.62
CA MET A 210 -5.32 -3.02 10.63
C MET A 210 -6.61 -2.57 9.97
N ILE A 211 -7.70 -2.56 10.72
CA ILE A 211 -8.98 -1.97 10.31
C ILE A 211 -9.38 -0.94 11.36
N THR A 212 -9.76 0.25 10.92
CA THR A 212 -10.36 1.28 11.79
C THR A 212 -11.62 1.82 11.13
N THR A 213 -12.63 2.14 11.94
CA THR A 213 -13.82 2.84 11.44
C THR A 213 -13.63 4.33 11.69
N LEU A 214 -13.79 5.15 10.65
CA LEU A 214 -13.78 6.59 10.76
C LEU A 214 -15.23 7.06 10.93
N LYS A 215 -15.55 7.56 12.12
CA LYS A 215 -16.85 8.19 12.38
C LYS A 215 -16.86 9.57 11.77
N THR A 216 -17.75 9.82 10.84
CA THR A 216 -17.87 11.12 10.16
C THR A 216 -19.22 11.76 10.50
N LYS A 217 -19.31 13.09 10.43
CA LYS A 217 -20.57 13.82 10.67
C LYS A 217 -21.46 13.87 9.42
N LYS A 218 -20.84 13.94 8.24
CA LYS A 218 -21.52 14.29 6.98
C LYS A 218 -21.73 13.11 6.05
N PHE A 219 -20.82 12.14 6.07
CA PHE A 219 -20.92 10.89 5.32
C PHE A 219 -21.30 9.75 6.26
N SER A 220 -21.69 8.61 5.70
CA SER A 220 -21.68 7.37 6.47
C SER A 220 -20.28 7.04 6.97
N ASP A 221 -20.18 6.24 8.03
CA ASP A 221 -18.90 5.74 8.53
C ASP A 221 -18.03 5.19 7.39
N VAL A 222 -16.75 5.55 7.38
CA VAL A 222 -15.78 5.04 6.41
C VAL A 222 -14.95 3.93 7.07
N LEU A 223 -14.90 2.76 6.46
CA LEU A 223 -13.97 1.70 6.87
C LEU A 223 -12.61 1.95 6.23
N TYR A 224 -11.57 2.02 7.06
CA TYR A 224 -10.23 2.45 6.68
C TYR A 224 -9.16 1.43 7.07
#